data_AF-A0A0F8WW40-F1
#
_entry.id   AF-A0A0F8WW40-F1
#
_cell.length_a   1.000
_cell.length_b   1.000
_cell.length_c   1.000
_cell.angle_alpha   90.00
_cell.angle_beta   90.00
_cell.angle_gamma   90.00
#
_symmetry.space_group_name_H-M   'P 1'
#
loop_
_entity.id
_entity.type
_entity.pdbx_description
1 polymer ?
#
loop_
_entity_poly.entity_id
_entity_poly.type
_entity_poly.pdbx_seq_one_letter_code
_entity_poly.pdbx_strand_id
1 'polypeptide(L)'
;IQAVKSSFEEEDVEKTIKNFDTFIDPNKYGQQMIDQFFEEHREIRLWKIRLKDRGLIYLQENKQKMNDLFDNIEAIVTQKIRNEIAQN
;
A
#
# COMPACT_ATOMS: atom_id res chain seq x y z
N ILE A 1 -4.30 2.88 5.23
CA ILE A 1 -4.39 1.51 4.69
C ILE A 1 -5.82 1.19 4.25
N GLN A 2 -6.83 1.34 5.12
CA GLN A 2 -8.22 1.08 4.76
C GLN A 2 -8.69 1.78 3.47
N ALA A 3 -8.33 3.06 3.27
CA ALA A 3 -8.68 3.78 2.04
C ALA A 3 -8.19 3.14 0.73
N VAL A 4 -6.99 2.52 0.74
CA VAL A 4 -6.45 1.83 -0.45
C VAL A 4 -7.07 0.45 -0.62
N LYS A 5 -7.36 -0.25 0.48
CA LYS A 5 -8.09 -1.53 0.42
C LYS A 5 -9.51 -1.34 -0.13
N SER A 6 -10.22 -0.31 0.31
CA SER A 6 -11.55 0.02 -0.23
C SER A 6 -11.52 0.30 -1.73
N SER A 7 -10.48 0.97 -2.27
CA SER A 7 -10.40 1.20 -3.72
C SER A 7 -10.16 -0.08 -4.52
N PHE A 8 -9.55 -1.11 -3.93
CA PHE A 8 -9.47 -2.43 -4.55
C PHE A 8 -10.82 -3.14 -4.58
N GLU A 9 -11.59 -3.03 -3.50
CA GLU A 9 -12.94 -3.62 -3.40
C GLU A 9 -13.94 -2.96 -4.35
N GLU A 10 -13.86 -1.65 -4.48
CA GLU A 10 -14.64 -0.86 -5.44
C GLU A 10 -14.17 -1.02 -6.89
N GLU A 11 -13.05 -1.71 -7.11
CA GLU A 11 -12.42 -1.87 -8.43
C GLU A 11 -12.09 -0.52 -9.12
N ASP A 12 -11.88 0.53 -8.32
CA ASP A 12 -11.58 1.88 -8.78
C ASP A 12 -10.06 2.03 -8.99
N VAL A 13 -9.65 1.89 -10.25
CA VAL A 13 -8.24 1.98 -10.69
C VAL A 13 -7.66 3.37 -10.43
N GLU A 14 -8.41 4.44 -10.71
CA GLU A 14 -7.90 5.80 -10.56
C GLU A 14 -7.68 6.14 -9.09
N LYS A 15 -8.65 5.81 -8.25
CA LYS A 15 -8.55 5.96 -6.79
C LYS A 15 -7.44 5.09 -6.22
N THR A 16 -7.26 3.87 -6.73
CA THR A 16 -6.14 3.00 -6.34
C THR A 16 -4.78 3.63 -6.67
N ILE A 17 -4.59 4.11 -7.90
CA ILE A 17 -3.35 4.78 -8.33
C ILE A 17 -3.07 6.02 -7.47
N LYS A 18 -4.11 6.82 -7.18
CA LYS A 18 -4.01 8.01 -6.33
C LYS A 18 -3.67 7.65 -4.88
N ASN A 19 -4.24 6.57 -4.36
CA ASN A 19 -3.94 6.09 -3.01
C ASN A 19 -2.48 5.64 -2.89
N PHE A 20 -1.93 4.97 -3.91
CA PHE A 20 -0.51 4.58 -3.96
C PHE A 20 0.45 5.75 -3.83
N ASP A 21 0.10 6.96 -4.30
CA ASP A 21 0.95 8.14 -4.13
C ASP A 21 1.27 8.43 -2.67
N THR A 22 0.35 8.12 -1.75
CA THR A 22 0.55 8.35 -0.31
C THR A 22 1.68 7.49 0.26
N PHE A 23 1.88 6.30 -0.31
CA PHE A 23 2.89 5.33 0.12
C PHE A 23 4.19 5.43 -0.67
N ILE A 24 4.20 6.15 -1.80
CA ILE A 24 5.38 6.30 -2.67
C ILE A 24 6.07 7.64 -2.46
N ASP A 25 5.30 8.72 -2.29
CA ASP A 25 5.81 10.09 -2.17
C ASP A 25 6.62 10.26 -0.88
N PRO A 26 7.94 10.58 -0.97
CA PRO A 26 8.78 10.79 0.21
C PRO A 26 8.27 11.88 1.15
N ASN A 27 7.49 12.85 0.67
CA ASN A 27 6.90 13.92 1.49
C ASN A 27 5.62 13.48 2.23
N LYS A 28 5.19 12.24 2.05
CA LYS A 28 4.05 11.61 2.74
C LYS A 28 4.57 10.43 3.57
N TYR A 29 4.03 9.22 3.38
CA TYR A 29 4.54 8.02 4.02
C TYR A 29 5.67 7.35 3.21
N GLY A 30 6.03 7.86 2.04
CA GLY A 30 7.04 7.26 1.18
C GLY A 30 8.41 7.14 1.84
N GLN A 31 8.82 8.12 2.66
CA GLN A 31 10.10 8.03 3.37
C GLN A 31 10.08 6.89 4.40
N GLN A 32 9.02 6.81 5.21
CA GLN A 32 8.83 5.71 6.17
C GLN A 32 8.77 4.35 5.47
N MET A 33 8.12 4.28 4.31
CA MET A 33 8.07 3.07 3.48
C MET A 33 9.45 2.69 2.98
N ILE A 34 10.28 3.63 2.54
CA ILE A 34 11.67 3.36 2.13
C ILE A 34 12.49 2.82 3.31
N ASP A 35 12.36 3.44 4.48
CA ASP A 35 13.20 3.12 5.64
C ASP A 35 12.82 1.79 6.31
N GLN A 36 11.54 1.40 6.25
CA GLN A 36 11.01 0.27 7.02
C GLN A 36 10.39 -0.85 6.18
N PHE A 37 10.03 -0.58 4.93
CA PHE A 37 9.25 -1.45 4.04
C PHE A 37 9.74 -1.31 2.59
N PHE A 38 11.06 -1.36 2.38
CA PHE A 38 11.68 -1.02 1.09
C PHE A 38 11.17 -1.88 -0.08
N GLU A 39 10.96 -3.18 0.16
CA GLU A 39 10.46 -4.10 -0.85
C GLU A 39 9.01 -3.79 -1.21
N GLU A 40 8.17 -3.51 -0.21
CA GLU A 40 6.79 -3.13 -0.39
C GLU A 40 6.65 -1.79 -1.10
N HIS A 41 7.48 -0.80 -0.75
CA HIS A 41 7.57 0.48 -1.46
C HIS A 41 7.84 0.27 -2.94
N ARG A 42 8.83 -0.57 -3.26
CA ARG A 42 9.18 -0.91 -4.64
C ARG A 42 8.02 -1.61 -5.36
N GLU A 43 7.37 -2.55 -4.72
CA GLU A 43 6.25 -3.29 -5.31
C GLU A 43 5.04 -2.37 -5.58
N ILE A 44 4.68 -1.49 -4.63
CA ILE A 44 3.61 -0.49 -4.81
C ILE A 44 3.93 0.44 -6.00
N ARG A 45 5.19 0.85 -6.17
CA ARG A 45 5.62 1.63 -7.35
C ARG A 45 5.43 0.87 -8.66
N LEU A 46 5.79 -0.42 -8.70
CA LEU A 46 5.61 -1.26 -9.88
C LEU A 46 4.13 -1.47 -10.20
N TRP A 47 3.30 -1.71 -9.19
CA TRP A 47 1.84 -1.81 -9.38
C TRP A 47 1.25 -0.53 -9.92
N LYS A 48 1.65 0.64 -9.41
CA LYS A 48 1.21 1.92 -9.95
C LYS A 48 1.51 2.05 -11.45
N ILE A 49 2.70 1.65 -11.90
CA ILE A 49 3.08 1.68 -13.32
C ILE A 49 2.21 0.72 -14.13
N ARG A 50 2.04 -0.52 -13.65
CA ARG A 50 1.26 -1.55 -14.35
C ARG A 50 -0.24 -1.23 -14.39
N LEU A 51 -0.80 -0.62 -13.35
CA LEU A 51 -2.19 -0.16 -13.34
C LEU A 51 -2.43 0.96 -14.35
N LYS A 52 -1.46 1.85 -14.56
CA LYS A 52 -1.56 2.87 -15.62
C LYS A 52 -1.55 2.27 -17.03
N ASP A 53 -0.92 1.12 -17.21
CA ASP A 53 -0.81 0.43 -18.50
C ASP A 53 -2.00 -0.52 -18.76
N ARG A 54 -2.38 -1.31 -17.75
CA ARG A 54 -3.31 -2.44 -17.88
C ARG A 54 -4.65 -2.26 -17.18
N GLY A 55 -4.80 -1.21 -16.39
CA GLY A 55 -6.06 -0.82 -15.76
C GLY A 55 -6.70 -1.91 -14.90
N LEU A 56 -8.00 -2.09 -15.10
CA LEU A 56 -8.86 -2.91 -14.24
C LEU A 56 -8.48 -4.40 -14.24
N ILE A 57 -8.12 -4.95 -15.39
CA ILE A 57 -7.75 -6.38 -15.50
C ILE A 57 -6.57 -6.68 -14.56
N TYR A 58 -5.54 -5.82 -14.59
CA TYR A 58 -4.39 -5.99 -13.72
C TYR A 58 -4.73 -5.84 -12.24
N LEU A 59 -5.64 -4.91 -11.90
CA LEU A 59 -6.14 -4.75 -10.54
C LEU A 59 -6.80 -6.04 -10.06
N GLN A 60 -7.75 -6.59 -10.83
CA GLN A 60 -8.49 -7.81 -10.49
C GLN A 60 -7.55 -9.02 -10.31
N GLU A 61 -6.61 -9.22 -11.25
CA GLU A 61 -5.64 -10.33 -11.20
C GLU A 61 -4.69 -10.26 -9.98
N ASN A 62 -4.39 -9.07 -9.48
CA ASN A 62 -3.38 -8.86 -8.44
C ASN A 62 -3.99 -8.42 -7.10
N LYS A 63 -5.32 -8.27 -7.02
CA LYS A 63 -6.04 -7.74 -5.87
C LYS A 63 -5.70 -8.45 -4.56
N GLN A 64 -5.66 -9.78 -4.57
CA GLN A 64 -5.32 -10.56 -3.37
C GLN A 64 -3.91 -10.22 -2.88
N LYS A 65 -2.92 -10.24 -3.77
CA LYS A 65 -1.53 -9.91 -3.45
C LYS A 65 -1.39 -8.48 -2.90
N MET A 66 -2.16 -7.54 -3.46
CA MET A 66 -2.20 -6.16 -2.98
C MET A 66 -2.77 -6.08 -1.57
N ASN A 67 -3.91 -6.74 -1.31
CA ASN A 67 -4.50 -6.83 0.02
C ASN A 67 -3.53 -7.41 1.05
N ASP A 68 -2.91 -8.55 0.75
CA ASP A 68 -1.97 -9.25 1.65
C ASP A 68 -0.78 -8.35 2.04
N LEU A 69 -0.23 -7.61 1.06
CA LEU A 69 0.86 -6.68 1.32
C LEU A 69 0.44 -5.58 2.30
N PHE A 70 -0.74 -4.99 2.11
CA PHE A 70 -1.23 -3.93 2.99
C PHE A 70 -1.61 -4.43 4.38
N ASP A 71 -2.11 -5.67 4.49
CA ASP A 71 -2.37 -6.31 5.78
C ASP A 71 -1.08 -6.58 6.57
N ASN A 72 -0.01 -6.99 5.90
CA ASN A 72 1.29 -7.16 6.53
C ASN A 72 1.86 -5.84 7.07
N ILE A 73 1.77 -4.76 6.29
CA ILE A 73 2.18 -3.42 6.75
C ILE A 73 1.36 -3.00 7.97
N GLU A 74 0.03 -3.16 7.92
CA GLU A 74 -0.87 -2.80 9.02
C GLU A 74 -0.55 -3.58 10.31
N ALA A 75 -0.29 -4.88 10.19
CA ALA A 75 0.09 -5.73 11.31
C ALA A 75 1.40 -5.27 11.96
N ILE A 76 2.43 -5.00 11.16
CA ILE A 76 3.74 -4.55 11.66
C ILE A 76 3.63 -3.18 12.34
N VAL A 77 2.93 -2.22 11.72
CA VAL A 77 2.71 -0.88 12.30
C VAL A 77 1.94 -0.98 13.62
N THR A 78 0.87 -1.78 13.65
CA THR A 78 0.08 -2.01 14.87
C THR A 78 0.92 -2.61 15.99
N GLN A 79 1.79 -3.58 15.67
CA GLN A 79 2.67 -4.19 16.66
C GLN A 79 3.69 -3.18 17.23
N LYS A 80 4.28 -2.33 16.38
CA LYS A 80 5.20 -1.27 16.83
C LYS A 80 4.51 -0.31 17.81
N ILE A 81 3.31 0.18 17.45
CA ILE A 81 2.52 1.07 18.32
C ILE A 81 2.21 0.41 19.67
N ARG A 82 1.81 -0.87 19.68
CA ARG A 82 1.54 -1.60 20.93
C ARG A 82 2.77 -1.70 21.82
N ASN A 83 3.94 -1.97 21.24
CA ASN A 83 5.20 -2.07 21.99
C ASN A 83 5.62 -0.71 22.56
N GLU A 84 5.46 0.38 21.80
CA GLU A 84 5.75 1.74 22.27
C GLU A 84 4.83 2.17 23.42
N ILE A 85 3.54 1.80 23.37
CA ILE A 85 2.60 2.07 24.48
C ILE A 85 2.96 1.26 25.72
N ALA A 86 3.35 -0.01 25.57
CA ALA A 86 3.69 -0.87 26.71
C ALA A 86 5.02 -0.49 27.41
N GLN A 87 5.87 0.31 26.75
CA GLN A 87 7.14 0.80 27.28
C GLN A 87 7.05 2.17 27.97
N ASN A 88 5.89 2.84 27.90
CA ASN A 88 5.60 4.11 28.58
C ASN A 88 4.70 3.91 29.80
#